data_AF-A0A258ZMK9-F1
#
_entry.id   AF-A0A258ZMK9-F1
#
_cell.length_a   1.000
_cell.length_b   1.000
_cell.length_c   1.000
_cell.angle_alpha   90.00
_cell.angle_beta   90.00
_cell.angle_gamma   90.00
#
_symmetry.space_group_name_H-M   'P 1'
#
loop_
_entity.id
_entity.type
_entity.pdbx_description
1 polymer ?
#
loop_
_entity_poly.entity_id
_entity_poly.type
_entity_poly.pdbx_seq_one_letter_code
_entity_poly.pdbx_strand_id
1 'polypeptide(L)' 'FYRNAFNMGLPIFELIESPEIKEGEVVSIDMDAGTITNTTTGKVYNFIPIPPFMQELIAAGGLMNYAAAEIAAQGN' A
#
# COMPACT_ATOMS: atom_id res chain seq x y z
N PHE A 1 3.03 14.09 3.60
CA PHE A 1 3.54 12.96 2.79
C PHE A 1 2.47 11.88 2.68
N TYR A 2 2.05 11.26 3.79
CA TYR A 2 1.04 10.18 3.82
C TYR A 2 -0.19 10.43 2.93
N ARG A 3 -1.00 11.46 3.20
CA ARG A 3 -2.17 11.82 2.37
C ARG A 3 -1.85 11.99 0.87
N ASN A 4 -0.71 12.58 0.55
CA ASN A 4 -0.35 12.85 -0.85
C ASN A 4 -0.01 11.55 -1.60
N ALA A 5 0.61 10.58 -0.93
CA ALA A 5 0.88 9.26 -1.52
C ALA A 5 -0.42 8.57 -1.93
N PHE A 6 -1.41 8.48 -1.04
CA PHE A 6 -2.73 7.92 -1.37
C PHE A 6 -3.43 8.71 -2.48
N ASN A 7 -3.43 10.04 -2.41
CA ASN A 7 -4.04 10.85 -3.47
C ASN A 7 -3.47 10.54 -4.86
N MET A 8 -2.20 10.11 -4.95
CA MET A 8 -1.51 9.71 -6.17
C MET A 8 -1.59 8.21 -6.47
N GLY A 9 -2.29 7.42 -5.66
CA GLY A 9 -2.35 5.96 -5.79
C GLY A 9 -1.06 5.24 -5.39
N LEU A 10 -0.20 5.87 -4.59
CA LEU A 10 1.05 5.28 -4.12
C LEU A 10 0.84 4.56 -2.78
N PRO A 11 1.17 3.25 -2.69
CA PRO A 11 1.12 2.53 -1.42
C PRO A 11 2.21 3.04 -0.48
N ILE A 12 1.83 3.28 0.78
CA ILE A 12 2.74 3.67 1.85
C ILE A 12 2.26 3.06 3.17
N PHE A 13 3.22 2.57 3.97
CA PHE A 13 2.99 2.00 5.29
C PHE A 13 4.19 2.27 6.19
N GLU A 14 3.98 2.16 7.49
CA GLU A 14 5.03 2.34 8.50
C GLU A 14 5.57 0.98 8.93
N LEU A 15 6.90 0.87 9.00
CA LEU A 15 7.61 -0.31 9.47
C LEU A 15 8.78 0.13 10.35
N ILE A 16 8.72 -0.20 11.64
CA ILE A 16 9.74 0.19 12.64
C ILE A 16 11.08 -0.45 12.28
N GLU A 17 11.03 -1.67 11.75
CA GLU A 17 12.15 -2.51 11.34
C GLU A 17 12.72 -2.13 9.97
N SER A 18 12.21 -1.08 9.32
CA SER A 18 12.73 -0.63 8.00
C SER A 18 14.24 -0.39 7.94
N PRO A 19 14.96 0.05 9.01
CA PRO A 19 16.42 0.16 8.97
C PRO A 19 17.16 -1.17 8.82
N GLU A 20 16.49 -2.31 9.01
CA GLU A 20 17.08 -3.63 8.77
C GLU A 20 17.17 -3.99 7.29
N ILE A 21 16.37 -3.35 6.43
CA ILE A 21 16.36 -3.57 4.98
C ILE A 21 17.41 -2.66 4.35
N LYS A 22 18.38 -3.26 3.66
CA LYS A 22 19.52 -2.53 3.10
C LYS A 22 19.33 -2.25 1.62
N GLU A 23 20.04 -1.23 1.14
CA GLU A 23 20.09 -0.92 -0.28
C GLU A 23 20.52 -2.15 -1.10
N GLY A 24 19.81 -2.41 -2.19
CA GLY A 24 20.05 -3.55 -3.08
C GLY A 24 19.37 -4.86 -2.65
N GLU A 25 18.78 -4.93 -1.46
CA GLU A 25 17.98 -6.09 -1.05
C GLU A 25 16.60 -6.09 -1.73
N VAL A 26 16.12 -7.29 -2.05
CA VAL A 26 14.83 -7.48 -2.70
C VAL A 26 13.79 -7.84 -1.64
N VAL A 27 12.63 -7.19 -1.73
CA VAL A 27 11.49 -7.43 -0.84
C VAL A 27 10.24 -7.77 -1.66
N SER A 28 9.42 -8.65 -1.11
CA SER A 28 8.06 -8.94 -1.55
C SER A 28 7.10 -8.45 -0.48
N ILE A 29 5.97 -7.87 -0.90
CA ILE A 29 4.98 -7.27 -0.01
C ILE A 29 3.64 -7.95 -0.30
N ASP A 30 3.03 -8.51 0.73
CA ASP A 30 1.64 -8.96 0.72
C ASP A 30 0.79 -7.91 1.46
N MET A 31 0.04 -7.15 0.68
CA MET A 31 -0.80 -6.05 1.16
C MET A 31 -2.01 -6.53 1.97
N ASP A 32 -2.49 -7.74 1.70
CA ASP A 32 -3.68 -8.31 2.31
C ASP A 32 -3.32 -8.97 3.64
N ALA A 33 -2.23 -9.75 3.65
CA ALA A 33 -1.71 -10.37 4.85
C ALA A 33 -1.00 -9.37 5.78
N GLY A 34 -0.61 -8.19 5.29
CA GLY A 34 0.16 -7.21 6.05
C GLY A 34 1.60 -7.67 6.31
N THR A 35 2.22 -8.35 5.34
CA THR A 35 3.56 -8.93 5.51
C THR A 35 4.55 -8.44 4.46
N ILE A 36 5.80 -8.30 4.88
CA ILE A 36 6.94 -7.96 4.01
C ILE A 36 7.97 -9.06 4.17
N THR A 37 8.30 -9.73 3.07
CA THR A 37 9.36 -10.73 3.05
C THR A 37 10.58 -10.16 2.34
N ASN A 38 11.68 -10.02 3.06
CA ASN A 38 12.98 -9.75 2.44
C ASN A 38 13.49 -11.06 1.84
N THR A 39 13.40 -11.20 0.52
CA THR A 39 13.74 -12.43 -0.19
C THR A 39 15.24 -12.65 -0.30
N THR A 40 16.06 -11.62 -0.02
CA THR A 40 17.51 -11.71 0.06
C THR A 40 17.97 -12.36 1.37
N THR A 41 17.34 -12.02 2.50
CA THR A 41 17.74 -12.52 3.83
C THR A 41 16.83 -13.62 4.39
N GLY A 42 15.63 -13.77 3.84
CA GLY A 42 14.58 -14.67 4.34
C GLY A 42 13.82 -14.12 5.55
N LYS A 43 14.11 -12.89 6.00
CA LYS A 43 13.38 -12.26 7.10
C LYS A 43 11.98 -11.85 6.67
N VAL A 44 11.03 -12.01 7.59
CA VAL A 44 9.64 -11.58 7.43
C VAL A 44 9.32 -10.53 8.49
N TYR A 45 8.67 -9.46 8.05
CA TYR A 45 8.20 -8.36 8.88
C TYR A 45 6.69 -8.22 8.72
N ASN A 46 6.03 -7.69 9.73
CA ASN A 46 4.59 -7.44 9.71
C ASN A 46 4.32 -5.95 9.82
N PHE A 47 3.30 -5.48 9.10
CA PHE A 47 2.78 -4.13 9.22
C PHE A 47 1.26 -4.20 9.41
N ILE A 48 0.68 -3.10 9.89
CA ILE A 48 -0.77 -3.03 10.02
C ILE A 48 -1.37 -2.99 8.60
N PRO A 49 -2.22 -3.96 8.22
CA PRO A 49 -2.82 -3.98 6.89
C PRO A 49 -3.50 -2.65 6.57
N ILE A 50 -3.36 -2.21 5.33
CA ILE A 50 -4.02 -1.00 4.86
C ILE A 50 -5.55 -1.27 4.86
N PRO A 51 -6.37 -0.42 5.50
CA PRO A 51 -7.82 -0.53 5.46
C PRO A 51 -8.36 -0.71 4.03
N PRO A 52 -9.42 -1.53 3.83
CA PRO A 52 -9.93 -1.87 2.49
C PRO A 52 -10.21 -0.64 1.60
N PHE A 53 -10.81 0.42 2.16
CA PHE A 53 -11.08 1.65 1.38
C PHE A 53 -9.82 2.29 0.79
N MET A 54 -8.68 2.21 1.49
CA MET A 54 -7.41 2.76 1.00
C MET A 54 -6.80 1.86 -0.08
N GLN A 55 -7.02 0.54 0.02
CA GLN A 55 -6.63 -0.39 -1.05
C GLN A 55 -7.43 -0.13 -2.33
N GLU A 56 -8.74 0.09 -2.22
CA GLU A 56 -9.61 0.45 -3.35
C GLU A 56 -9.19 1.77 -3.99
N LEU A 57 -8.84 2.77 -3.16
CA LEU A 57 -8.34 4.06 -3.64
C LEU A 57 -7.02 3.91 -4.42
N ILE A 58 -6.09 3.09 -3.92
CA ILE A 58 -4.84 2.78 -4.62
C ILE A 58 -5.12 2.03 -5.92
N ALA A 59 -6.00 1.03 -5.91
CA ALA A 59 -6.36 0.24 -7.08
C ALA A 59 -7.03 1.08 -8.17
N ALA A 60 -7.79 2.11 -7.79
CA ALA A 60 -8.36 3.09 -8.71
C ALA A 60 -7.30 4.06 -9.31
N GLY A 61 -6.05 4.04 -8.83
CA GLY A 61 -5.01 4.96 -9.26
C GLY A 61 -5.10 6.33 -8.61
N GLY A 62 -5.69 6.42 -7.42
CA GLY A 62 -5.78 7.64 -6.62
C GLY A 62 -7.20 8.17 -6.44
N LEU A 63 -7.31 9.19 -5.59
CA LEU A 63 -8.59 9.71 -5.08
C LEU A 63 -9.55 10.20 -6.17
N MET A 64 -9.03 10.87 -7.20
CA MET A 64 -9.87 11.43 -8.27
C MET A 64 -10.56 10.35 -9.09
N ASN A 65 -9.83 9.30 -9.44
CA ASN A 65 -10.38 8.17 -10.22
C ASN A 65 -11.37 7.38 -9.37
N TYR A 66 -11.06 7.16 -8.09
CA TYR A 66 -11.98 6.53 -7.15
C TYR A 66 -13.29 7.31 -7.03
N ALA A 67 -13.22 8.63 -6.81
CA ALA A 67 -14.40 9.48 -6.70
C ALA A 67 -15.24 9.51 -7.99
N ALA A 68 -14.60 9.51 -9.16
CA ALA A 68 -15.31 9.44 -10.44
C ALA A 68 -16.06 8.11 -10.62
N ALA A 69 -15.44 6.99 -10.22
CA ALA A 69 -16.06 5.66 -10.27
C ALA A 69 -17.27 5.55 -9.32
N GLU A 70 -17.14 6.06 -8.09
CA GLU A 70 -18.22 6.09 -7.10
C GLU A 70 -19.43 6.91 -7.58
N ILE A 71 -19.19 8.09 -8.17
CA ILE A 71 -20.26 8.94 -8.72
C ILE A 71 -20.97 8.23 -9.88
N ALA A 72 -20.22 7.54 -10.76
CA ALA A 72 -20.82 6.77 -11.85
C ALA A 72 -21.65 5.58 -11.34
N ALA A 73 -21.25 4.93 -10.24
CA ALA A 73 -21.97 3.81 -9.65
C ALA A 73 -23.27 4.23 -8.95
N GLN A 74 -23.32 5.44 -8.35
CA GLN A 74 -24.51 5.96 -7.66
C GLN A 74 -25.54 6.60 -8.60
N GLY A 75 -25.17 6.88 -9.86
CA GLY A 75 -26.03 7.50 -10.86
C GLY A 75 -26.91 6.53 -11.66
N ASN A 76 -26.93 5.24 -11.33
CA ASN A 76 -27.73 4.19 -11.98
C ASN A 76 -28.85 3.69 -11.07
#